data_AF-A0A2I0ALY4-F1
#
_entry.id   AF-A0A2I0ALY4-F1
#
_cell.length_a   1.000
_cell.length_b   1.000
_cell.length_c   1.000
_cell.angle_alpha   90.00
_cell.angle_beta   90.00
_cell.angle_gamma   90.00
#
_symmetry.space_group_name_H-M   'P 1'
#
loop_
_entity.id
_entity.type
_entity.pdbx_description
1 polymer ?
#
loop_
_entity_poly.entity_id
_entity_poly.type
_entity_poly.pdbx_seq_one_letter_code
_entity_poly.pdbx_strand_id
1 'polypeptide(L)'
;MKAARAAPSPSRGSLRWAILRQALKVSPPSSNSTDRSIERCTKEISRKASGGFKLIPCYVLSEDVEEKLQLLDRKFQAGPNEIFVCFQLPVEGDSKLILIQRLEDHIGLGDFKISNSHDVDTTGLVCCWPSEDVLAYYCINHCEIFRSKRVLELGSGCGLAGLAIATCTDASEVIISDGNPEVIN
;
A
#
# COMPACT_ATOMS: atom_id res chain seq x y z
N MET A 1 -3.97 -26.44 -47.38
CA MET A 1 -3.14 -26.21 -46.18
C MET A 1 -4.04 -25.66 -45.07
N LYS A 2 -4.30 -26.43 -44.00
CA LYS A 2 -5.07 -25.94 -42.84
C LYS A 2 -4.11 -25.16 -41.94
N ALA A 3 -4.40 -23.88 -41.71
CA ALA A 3 -3.65 -23.04 -40.78
C ALA A 3 -3.75 -23.63 -39.36
N ALA A 4 -2.60 -23.84 -38.72
CA ALA A 4 -2.53 -24.26 -37.33
C ALA A 4 -3.15 -23.17 -36.44
N ARG A 5 -4.17 -23.55 -35.66
CA ARG A 5 -4.85 -22.66 -34.72
C ARG A 5 -3.89 -22.36 -33.56
N ALA A 6 -3.56 -21.09 -33.35
CA ALA A 6 -2.72 -20.67 -32.23
C ALA A 6 -3.30 -21.17 -30.90
N ALA A 7 -2.45 -21.67 -30.00
CA ALA A 7 -2.86 -22.17 -28.70
C ALA A 7 -3.55 -21.07 -27.89
N PRO A 8 -4.61 -21.40 -27.13
CA PRO A 8 -5.29 -20.42 -26.28
C PRO A 8 -4.33 -19.84 -25.25
N SER A 9 -4.47 -18.53 -24.98
CA SER A 9 -3.68 -17.87 -23.95
C SER A 9 -3.92 -18.53 -22.58
N PRO A 10 -2.88 -18.68 -21.75
CA PRO A 10 -3.01 -19.32 -20.45
C PRO A 10 -3.96 -18.52 -19.55
N SER A 11 -4.83 -19.22 -18.82
CA SER A 11 -5.71 -18.58 -17.84
C SER A 11 -4.90 -18.02 -16.66
N ARG A 12 -5.43 -17.02 -15.94
CA ARG A 12 -4.80 -16.48 -14.72
C ARG A 12 -4.55 -17.57 -13.66
N GLY A 13 -5.45 -18.57 -13.57
CA GLY A 13 -5.27 -19.73 -12.70
C GLY A 13 -4.09 -20.60 -13.13
N SER A 14 -3.96 -20.87 -14.43
CA SER A 14 -2.85 -21.64 -14.99
C SER A 14 -1.49 -20.94 -14.77
N LEU A 15 -1.44 -19.62 -14.90
CA LEU A 15 -0.26 -18.80 -14.63
C LEU A 15 0.17 -18.87 -13.16
N ARG A 16 -0.79 -18.78 -12.21
CA ARG A 16 -0.52 -18.94 -10.76
C ARG A 16 0.08 -20.30 -10.43
N TRP A 17 -0.50 -21.37 -10.96
CA TRP A 17 0.03 -22.73 -10.77
C TRP A 17 1.42 -22.93 -11.40
N ALA A 18 1.70 -22.28 -12.54
CA ALA A 18 3.01 -22.32 -13.15
C ALA A 18 4.07 -21.64 -12.29
N ILE A 19 3.76 -20.46 -11.71
CA ILE A 19 4.65 -19.74 -10.79
C ILE A 19 4.92 -20.59 -9.53
N LEU A 20 3.87 -21.14 -8.90
CA LEU A 20 4.04 -22.00 -7.72
C LEU A 20 4.88 -23.25 -8.03
N ARG A 21 4.62 -23.92 -9.15
CA ARG A 21 5.38 -25.10 -9.58
C ARG A 21 6.85 -24.76 -9.82
N GLN A 22 7.16 -23.56 -10.30
CA GLN A 22 8.53 -23.11 -10.48
C GLN A 22 9.22 -22.86 -9.13
N ALA A 23 8.56 -22.19 -8.19
CA ALA A 23 9.10 -21.92 -6.86
C ALA A 23 9.40 -23.20 -6.06
N LEU A 24 8.60 -24.26 -6.25
CA LEU A 24 8.80 -25.57 -5.62
C LEU A 24 9.93 -26.39 -6.26
N LYS A 25 10.41 -26.02 -7.45
CA LYS A 25 11.56 -26.66 -8.10
C LYS A 25 12.84 -25.95 -7.63
N VAL A 26 13.42 -26.46 -6.56
CA VAL A 26 14.69 -25.99 -5.96
C VAL A 26 15.89 -26.28 -6.89
N SER A 27 16.01 -25.58 -8.01
CA SER A 27 17.21 -25.65 -8.85
C SER A 27 17.71 -24.24 -9.15
N PRO A 28 19.03 -23.98 -9.03
CA PRO A 28 19.58 -22.65 -9.23
C PRO A 28 19.32 -22.21 -10.68
N PRO A 29 18.91 -20.96 -10.93
CA PRO A 29 18.60 -20.51 -12.28
C PRO A 29 19.87 -20.49 -13.13
N SER A 30 19.83 -21.15 -14.30
CA SER A 30 20.69 -20.75 -15.41
C SER A 30 20.21 -19.36 -15.85
N SER A 31 21.04 -18.36 -15.61
CA SER A 31 20.72 -16.95 -15.79
C SER A 31 20.29 -16.62 -17.22
N ASN A 32 19.12 -15.98 -17.32
CA ASN A 32 18.76 -14.89 -18.27
C ASN A 32 17.39 -15.01 -18.98
N SER A 33 16.78 -16.20 -19.11
CA SER A 33 15.52 -16.32 -19.90
C SER A 33 14.26 -16.60 -19.05
N THR A 34 14.37 -17.35 -17.96
CA THR A 34 13.23 -17.71 -17.10
C THR A 34 12.75 -16.57 -16.21
N ASP A 35 13.66 -15.67 -15.81
CA ASP A 35 13.37 -14.62 -14.83
C ASP A 35 12.38 -13.57 -15.38
N ARG A 36 12.63 -13.08 -16.60
CA ARG A 36 11.72 -12.17 -17.31
C ARG A 36 10.35 -12.80 -17.59
N SER A 37 10.31 -14.13 -17.79
CA SER A 37 9.06 -14.85 -18.02
C SER A 37 8.20 -14.88 -16.76
N ILE A 38 8.82 -15.12 -15.61
CA ILE A 38 8.16 -15.15 -14.30
C ILE A 38 7.69 -13.75 -13.90
N GLU A 39 8.54 -12.72 -14.00
CA GLU A 39 8.15 -11.33 -13.73
C GLU A 39 6.93 -10.91 -14.56
N ARG A 40 6.92 -11.25 -15.86
CA ARG A 40 5.79 -10.97 -16.74
C ARG A 40 4.53 -11.72 -16.31
N CYS A 41 4.64 -13.01 -15.99
CA CYS A 41 3.51 -13.79 -15.49
C CYS A 41 2.97 -13.23 -14.19
N THR A 42 3.83 -12.84 -13.25
CA THR A 42 3.48 -12.22 -11.97
C THR A 42 2.74 -10.90 -12.18
N LYS A 43 3.21 -10.03 -13.09
CA LYS A 43 2.50 -8.79 -13.46
C LYS A 43 1.11 -9.07 -14.05
N GLU A 44 0.96 -10.10 -14.88
CA GLU A 44 -0.31 -10.48 -15.50
C GLU A 44 -1.32 -11.08 -14.49
N ILE A 45 -0.86 -11.73 -13.42
CA ILE A 45 -1.74 -12.32 -12.40
C ILE A 45 -1.96 -11.44 -11.18
N SER A 46 -1.09 -10.46 -10.94
CA SER A 46 -1.17 -9.55 -9.80
C SER A 46 -2.51 -8.83 -9.79
N ARG A 47 -3.07 -8.67 -8.58
CA ARG A 47 -4.23 -7.80 -8.33
C ARG A 47 -3.80 -6.40 -7.89
N LYS A 48 -2.49 -6.18 -7.75
CA LYS A 48 -1.89 -4.93 -7.31
C LYS A 48 -2.05 -3.89 -8.43
N ALA A 49 -2.85 -2.86 -8.18
CA ALA A 49 -2.95 -1.73 -9.07
C ALA A 49 -1.67 -0.90 -8.90
N SER A 50 -0.88 -0.75 -9.96
CA SER A 50 0.30 0.11 -9.94
C SER A 50 -0.14 1.57 -9.99
N GLY A 51 -0.18 2.25 -8.83
CA GLY A 51 -0.21 3.70 -8.74
C GLY A 51 -1.55 4.39 -8.44
N GLY A 52 -2.53 3.71 -7.83
CA GLY A 52 -3.76 4.35 -7.32
C GLY A 52 -4.59 5.08 -8.39
N PHE A 53 -5.57 5.89 -7.96
CA PHE A 53 -6.29 6.82 -8.85
C PHE A 53 -5.59 8.19 -8.94
N LYS A 54 -4.68 8.47 -8.00
CA LYS A 54 -3.92 9.73 -7.87
C LYS A 54 -4.85 10.92 -7.68
N LEU A 55 -5.92 10.73 -6.91
CA LEU A 55 -6.87 11.79 -6.59
C LEU A 55 -6.27 12.76 -5.57
N ILE A 56 -5.45 12.26 -4.66
CA ILE A 56 -4.60 13.07 -3.79
C ILE A 56 -3.15 12.99 -4.29
N PRO A 57 -2.53 14.11 -4.71
CA PRO A 57 -1.13 14.13 -5.09
C PRO A 57 -0.23 13.65 -3.96
N CYS A 58 0.68 12.73 -4.25
CA CYS A 58 1.66 12.26 -3.29
C CYS A 58 3.04 12.04 -3.92
N TYR A 59 4.07 12.16 -3.08
CA TYR A 59 5.46 11.94 -3.47
C TYR A 59 6.27 11.41 -2.28
N VAL A 60 7.28 10.59 -2.58
CA VAL A 60 8.25 10.11 -1.59
C VAL A 60 9.18 11.26 -1.23
N LEU A 61 9.49 11.42 0.07
CA LEU A 61 10.41 12.45 0.53
C LEU A 61 11.86 12.08 0.19
N SER A 62 12.71 13.08 0.00
CA SER A 62 14.15 12.87 -0.19
C SER A 62 14.83 12.61 1.16
N GLU A 63 15.92 11.86 1.16
CA GLU A 63 16.73 11.55 2.35
C GLU A 63 17.03 12.81 3.20
N ASP A 64 17.42 13.92 2.56
CA ASP A 64 17.68 15.21 3.25
C ASP A 64 16.49 15.76 4.06
N VAL A 65 15.26 15.50 3.62
CA VAL A 65 14.03 15.95 4.29
C VAL A 65 13.67 14.98 5.41
N GLU A 66 13.85 13.68 5.17
CA GLU A 66 13.64 12.64 6.17
C GLU A 66 14.56 12.85 7.38
N GLU A 67 15.84 13.12 7.16
CA GLU A 67 16.80 13.43 8.24
C GLU A 67 16.37 14.67 9.04
N LYS A 68 15.87 15.71 8.39
CA LYS A 68 15.37 16.91 9.08
C LYS A 68 14.13 16.59 9.93
N LEU A 69 13.20 15.80 9.42
CA LEU A 69 12.00 15.38 10.16
C LEU A 69 12.37 14.53 11.38
N GLN A 70 13.33 13.62 11.22
CA GLN A 70 13.90 12.80 12.30
C GLN A 70 14.57 13.63 13.40
N LEU A 71 15.25 14.72 13.02
CA LEU A 71 15.85 15.66 13.96
C LEU A 71 14.81 16.50 14.70
N LEU A 72 13.67 16.81 14.06
CA LEU A 72 12.59 17.60 14.64
C LEU A 72 11.78 16.82 15.67
N ASP A 73 11.43 15.57 15.37
CA ASP A 73 10.75 14.68 16.31
C ASP A 73 11.27 13.25 16.14
N ARG A 74 11.70 12.66 17.27
CA ARG A 74 12.19 11.28 17.34
C ARG A 74 11.15 10.24 16.94
N LYS A 75 9.87 10.61 16.89
CA LYS A 75 8.79 9.76 16.40
C LYS A 75 8.84 9.55 14.88
N PHE A 76 9.51 10.41 14.12
CA PHE A 76 9.69 10.23 12.68
C PHE A 76 10.86 9.30 12.35
N GLN A 77 11.05 8.20 13.06
CA GLN A 77 12.07 7.20 12.70
C GLN A 77 11.45 6.14 11.80
N ALA A 78 11.87 6.10 10.53
CA ALA A 78 11.56 5.00 9.63
C ALA A 78 12.51 3.82 9.90
N GLY A 79 11.95 2.61 9.91
CA GLY A 79 12.69 1.37 9.88
C GLY A 79 13.42 1.15 8.55
N PRO A 80 14.27 0.12 8.47
CA PRO A 80 15.15 -0.15 7.31
C PRO A 80 14.42 -0.43 5.98
N ASN A 81 13.11 -0.67 6.01
CA ASN A 81 12.29 -0.92 4.83
C ASN A 81 11.09 0.04 4.76
N GLU A 82 11.18 1.20 5.41
CA GLU A 82 10.11 2.18 5.47
C GLU A 82 10.55 3.47 4.78
N ILE A 83 9.58 4.15 4.18
CA ILE A 83 9.76 5.40 3.45
C ILE A 83 8.75 6.42 3.93
N PHE A 84 9.10 7.70 3.80
CA PHE A 84 8.15 8.77 4.07
C PHE A 84 7.43 9.16 2.77
N VAL A 85 6.10 9.08 2.80
CA VAL A 85 5.23 9.50 1.70
C VAL A 85 4.46 10.74 2.13
N CYS A 86 4.65 11.83 1.37
CA CYS A 86 3.94 13.08 1.59
C CYS A 86 2.73 13.18 0.67
N PHE A 87 1.55 13.34 1.25
CA PHE A 87 0.28 13.60 0.59
C PHE A 87 -0.03 15.09 0.68
N GLN A 88 -0.28 15.71 -0.47
CA GLN A 88 -0.73 17.10 -0.55
C GLN A 88 -2.26 17.11 -0.64
N LEU A 89 -2.90 17.52 0.45
CA LEU A 89 -4.35 17.48 0.57
C LEU A 89 -4.97 18.59 -0.29
N PRO A 90 -5.99 18.28 -1.12
CA PRO A 90 -6.63 19.26 -1.99
C PRO A 90 -7.60 20.18 -1.22
N VAL A 91 -7.10 20.88 -0.21
CA VAL A 91 -7.85 21.85 0.62
C VAL A 91 -7.26 23.25 0.51
N GLU A 92 -8.00 24.26 0.95
CA GLU A 92 -7.47 25.62 1.07
C GLU A 92 -6.38 25.68 2.16
N GLY A 93 -5.21 26.16 1.78
CA GLY A 93 -3.99 26.07 2.58
C GLY A 93 -3.21 24.80 2.23
N ASP A 94 -1.89 24.91 2.07
CA ASP A 94 -0.97 23.84 1.66
C ASP A 94 -0.82 22.73 2.73
N SER A 95 -1.94 22.15 3.17
CA SER A 95 -1.99 21.10 4.18
C SER A 95 -1.39 19.81 3.63
N LYS A 96 -0.49 19.22 4.41
CA LYS A 96 0.25 18.02 4.03
C LYS A 96 0.13 16.97 5.12
N LEU A 97 -0.04 15.73 4.71
CA LEU A 97 0.10 14.56 5.57
C LEU A 97 1.36 13.80 5.18
N ILE A 98 2.16 13.46 6.17
CA ILE A 98 3.35 12.64 5.97
C ILE A 98 3.09 11.31 6.66
N LEU A 99 3.08 10.24 5.87
CA LEU A 99 2.88 8.87 6.34
C LEU A 99 4.18 8.09 6.19
N ILE A 100 4.44 7.20 7.14
CA ILE A 100 5.48 6.17 7.02
C ILE A 100 4.82 4.96 6.37
N GLN A 101 5.40 4.45 5.29
CA GLN A 101 4.90 3.28 4.58
C GLN A 101 6.04 2.29 4.34
N ARG A 102 5.73 1.00 4.34
CA ARG A 102 6.73 0.00 3.94
C ARG A 102 7.01 0.10 2.45
N LEU A 103 8.29 -0.04 2.09
CA LEU A 103 8.72 -0.07 0.71
C LEU A 103 8.09 -1.27 -0.02
N GLU A 104 7.69 -1.02 -1.27
CA GLU A 104 7.02 -1.99 -2.10
C GLU A 104 7.89 -3.26 -2.26
N ASP A 105 7.31 -4.44 -2.00
CA ASP A 105 7.98 -5.75 -2.08
C ASP A 105 9.02 -6.05 -0.97
N HIS A 106 9.09 -5.23 0.09
CA HIS A 106 9.94 -5.44 1.26
C HIS A 106 9.19 -6.01 2.48
N ILE A 107 8.45 -7.12 2.27
CA ILE A 107 7.84 -7.90 3.36
C ILE A 107 8.88 -8.90 3.89
N GLY A 108 9.23 -8.78 5.16
CA GLY A 108 10.19 -9.65 5.84
C GLY A 108 9.53 -10.87 6.50
N LEU A 109 10.34 -11.86 6.87
CA LEU A 109 9.89 -13.05 7.61
C LEU A 109 9.22 -12.71 8.95
N GLY A 110 9.58 -11.58 9.57
CA GLY A 110 8.94 -11.07 10.79
C GLY A 110 7.47 -10.77 10.59
N ASP A 111 7.11 -10.17 9.45
CA ASP A 111 5.72 -9.78 9.14
C ASP A 111 4.82 -10.99 9.01
N PHE A 112 5.34 -12.08 8.41
CA PHE A 112 4.61 -13.35 8.31
C PHE A 112 4.41 -14.00 9.67
N LYS A 113 5.36 -13.85 10.60
CA LYS A 113 5.22 -14.38 11.96
C LYS A 113 4.08 -13.68 12.70
N ILE A 114 4.01 -12.36 12.57
CA ILE A 114 2.97 -11.52 13.19
C ILE A 114 1.61 -11.80 12.55
N SER A 115 1.57 -11.81 11.21
CA SER A 115 0.40 -12.19 10.42
C SER A 115 -0.17 -13.53 10.88
N ASN A 116 0.67 -14.56 11.02
CA ASN A 116 0.25 -15.87 11.50
C ASN A 116 -0.17 -15.90 12.97
N SER A 117 0.47 -15.11 13.85
CA SER A 117 0.11 -15.10 15.27
C SER A 117 -1.21 -14.38 15.55
N HIS A 118 -1.56 -13.40 14.71
CA HIS A 118 -2.79 -12.63 14.84
C HIS A 118 -3.91 -13.07 13.90
N ASP A 119 -3.65 -14.05 13.02
CA ASP A 119 -4.57 -14.49 11.97
C ASP A 119 -5.05 -13.32 11.08
N VAL A 120 -4.11 -12.43 10.75
CA VAL A 120 -4.31 -11.24 9.90
C VAL A 120 -3.36 -11.29 8.73
N ASP A 121 -3.69 -10.66 7.60
CA ASP A 121 -2.76 -10.54 6.49
C ASP A 121 -1.83 -9.32 6.64
N THR A 122 -0.85 -9.19 5.73
CA THR A 122 0.08 -8.07 5.68
C THR A 122 -0.37 -6.98 4.70
N THR A 123 -1.61 -7.06 4.22
CA THR A 123 -2.11 -6.21 3.12
C THR A 123 -2.09 -4.74 3.48
N GLY A 124 -2.40 -4.40 4.73
CA GLY A 124 -2.39 -3.03 5.25
C GLY A 124 -1.00 -2.40 5.40
N LEU A 125 0.08 -3.20 5.34
CA LEU A 125 1.46 -2.72 5.59
C LEU A 125 2.14 -2.18 4.32
N VAL A 126 1.80 -2.72 3.16
CA VAL A 126 2.64 -2.61 1.95
C VAL A 126 2.28 -1.42 1.08
N CYS A 127 1.01 -1.01 1.03
CA CYS A 127 0.60 0.18 0.28
C CYS A 127 -0.79 0.68 0.67
N CYS A 128 -1.03 1.98 0.48
CA CYS A 128 -2.39 2.51 0.45
C CYS A 128 -3.13 1.95 -0.77
N TRP A 129 -4.30 1.34 -0.53
CA TRP A 129 -5.13 0.79 -1.59
C TRP A 129 -5.77 1.90 -2.44
N PRO A 130 -6.08 1.68 -3.73
CA PRO A 130 -6.77 2.70 -4.52
C PRO A 130 -8.12 3.13 -3.93
N SER A 131 -8.81 2.25 -3.22
CA SER A 131 -10.04 2.58 -2.49
C SER A 131 -9.80 3.59 -1.37
N GLU A 132 -8.62 3.54 -0.76
CA GLU A 132 -8.22 4.45 0.32
C GLU A 132 -8.00 5.87 -0.21
N ASP A 133 -7.32 6.01 -1.36
CA ASP A 133 -7.17 7.28 -2.08
C ASP A 133 -8.53 7.89 -2.45
N VAL A 134 -9.45 7.06 -2.95
CA VAL A 134 -10.83 7.48 -3.29
C VAL A 134 -11.60 7.89 -2.04
N LEU A 135 -11.52 7.13 -0.96
CA LEU A 135 -12.23 7.43 0.29
C LEU A 135 -11.71 8.73 0.90
N ALA A 136 -10.39 8.89 1.02
CA ALA A 136 -9.78 10.11 1.53
C ALA A 136 -10.19 11.33 0.70
N TYR A 137 -10.11 11.23 -0.63
CA TYR A 137 -10.55 12.30 -1.53
C TYR A 137 -12.04 12.62 -1.33
N TYR A 138 -12.89 11.61 -1.25
CA TYR A 138 -14.32 11.80 -1.02
C TYR A 138 -14.58 12.54 0.30
N CYS A 139 -13.93 12.11 1.38
CA CYS A 139 -14.08 12.72 2.70
C CYS A 139 -13.67 14.19 2.73
N ILE A 140 -12.56 14.54 2.07
CA ILE A 140 -12.09 15.93 1.96
C ILE A 140 -13.11 16.81 1.23
N ASN A 141 -13.71 16.29 0.15
CA ASN A 141 -14.67 17.04 -0.67
C ASN A 141 -16.09 17.11 -0.07
N HIS A 142 -16.34 16.40 1.03
CA HIS A 142 -17.62 16.37 1.74
C HIS A 142 -17.40 16.62 3.23
N CYS A 143 -16.54 17.57 3.57
CA CYS A 143 -16.08 17.81 4.94
C CYS A 143 -17.23 18.09 5.92
N GLU A 144 -18.34 18.65 5.44
CA GLU A 144 -19.52 19.02 6.22
C GLU A 144 -20.20 17.83 6.90
N ILE A 145 -20.13 16.62 6.33
CA ILE A 145 -20.78 15.44 6.92
C ILE A 145 -20.10 15.01 8.23
N PHE A 146 -18.84 15.39 8.41
CA PHE A 146 -18.03 15.03 9.57
C PHE A 146 -18.10 16.06 10.70
N ARG A 147 -18.68 17.25 10.45
CA ARG A 147 -18.72 18.34 11.42
C ARG A 147 -19.35 17.90 12.75
N SER A 148 -18.59 18.06 13.83
CA SER A 148 -18.95 17.69 15.19
C SER A 148 -19.37 16.22 15.35
N LYS A 149 -18.84 15.33 14.49
CA LYS A 149 -19.04 13.89 14.58
C LYS A 149 -17.81 13.20 15.15
N ARG A 150 -18.06 12.08 15.82
CA ARG A 150 -17.05 11.08 16.15
C ARG A 150 -17.00 10.07 15.02
N VAL A 151 -15.82 9.86 14.45
CA VAL A 151 -15.60 9.02 13.27
C VAL A 151 -14.68 7.87 13.65
N LEU A 152 -15.00 6.67 13.17
CA LEU A 152 -14.17 5.47 13.33
C LEU A 152 -13.84 4.91 11.95
N GLU A 153 -12.56 4.80 11.65
CA GLU A 153 -12.04 4.08 10.50
C GLU A 153 -11.65 2.66 10.93
N LEU A 154 -12.22 1.65 10.25
CA LEU A 154 -12.00 0.23 10.51
C LEU A 154 -11.17 -0.38 9.39
N GLY A 155 -10.09 -1.09 9.76
CA GLY A 155 -9.18 -1.70 8.79
C GLY A 155 -8.44 -0.64 7.98
N SER A 156 -7.88 0.34 8.69
CA SER A 156 -7.34 1.56 8.12
C SER A 156 -6.15 1.33 7.17
N GLY A 157 -5.38 0.26 7.36
CA GLY A 157 -4.05 0.18 6.75
C GLY A 157 -3.29 1.47 7.03
N CYS A 158 -2.82 2.16 5.99
CA CYS A 158 -2.12 3.44 6.13
C CYS A 158 -2.96 4.58 6.77
N GLY A 159 -4.30 4.45 6.86
CA GLY A 159 -5.20 5.38 7.56
C GLY A 159 -5.31 6.76 6.93
N LEU A 160 -5.11 6.84 5.61
CA LEU A 160 -5.09 8.11 4.90
C LEU A 160 -6.44 8.83 5.00
N ALA A 161 -7.57 8.12 4.91
CA ALA A 161 -8.88 8.74 4.97
C ALA A 161 -9.23 9.24 6.37
N GLY A 162 -8.98 8.46 7.42
CA GLY A 162 -9.12 8.92 8.80
C GLY A 162 -8.26 10.14 9.10
N LEU A 163 -6.98 10.11 8.71
CA LEU A 163 -6.07 11.25 8.91
C LEU A 163 -6.47 12.47 8.09
N ALA A 164 -6.96 12.29 6.87
CA ALA A 164 -7.51 13.36 6.05
C ALA A 164 -8.74 14.00 6.74
N ILE A 165 -9.65 13.19 7.29
CA ILE A 165 -10.80 13.72 8.05
C ILE A 165 -10.32 14.52 9.25
N ALA A 166 -9.37 14.00 10.02
CA ALA A 166 -8.83 14.66 11.21
C ALA A 166 -8.16 16.00 10.89
N THR A 167 -7.56 16.12 9.70
CA THR A 167 -6.80 17.30 9.27
C THR A 167 -7.67 18.34 8.56
N CYS A 168 -8.63 17.89 7.74
CA CYS A 168 -9.35 18.73 6.79
C CYS A 168 -10.78 19.06 7.20
N THR A 169 -11.27 18.55 8.33
CA THR A 169 -12.68 18.68 8.72
C THR A 169 -12.83 19.10 10.18
N ASP A 170 -14.05 19.53 10.54
CA ASP A 170 -14.43 19.88 11.92
C ASP A 170 -14.96 18.66 12.72
N ALA A 171 -14.43 17.46 12.46
CA ALA A 171 -14.77 16.27 13.25
C ALA A 171 -14.41 16.47 14.73
N SER A 172 -15.27 15.99 15.64
CA SER A 172 -15.00 16.11 17.08
C SER A 172 -13.98 15.09 17.58
N GLU A 173 -13.89 13.94 16.91
CA GLU A 173 -12.94 12.87 17.21
C GLU A 173 -12.80 11.99 15.98
N VAL A 174 -11.59 11.55 15.68
CA VAL A 174 -11.32 10.51 14.68
C VAL A 174 -10.52 9.40 15.34
N ILE A 175 -11.05 8.19 15.27
CA ILE A 175 -10.41 6.97 15.74
C ILE A 175 -10.01 6.17 14.52
N ILE A 176 -8.73 5.81 14.42
CA ILE A 176 -8.18 4.99 13.36
C ILE A 176 -7.86 3.63 13.97
N SER A 177 -8.30 2.55 13.32
CA SER A 177 -8.13 1.20 13.84
C SER A 177 -7.84 0.20 12.73
N ASP A 178 -7.02 -0.80 13.07
CA ASP A 178 -6.71 -1.92 12.20
C ASP A 178 -6.61 -3.21 13.03
N GLY A 179 -6.86 -4.35 12.39
CA GLY A 179 -6.69 -5.66 13.01
C GLY A 179 -5.22 -6.08 13.11
N ASN A 180 -4.37 -5.53 12.25
CA ASN A 180 -2.95 -5.77 12.26
C ASN A 180 -2.23 -4.81 13.22
N PRO A 181 -1.61 -5.31 14.30
CA PRO A 181 -0.98 -4.44 15.29
C PRO A 181 0.21 -3.65 14.75
N GLU A 182 0.86 -4.09 13.67
CA GLU A 182 1.97 -3.37 13.03
C GLU A 182 1.51 -2.16 12.23
N VAL A 183 0.20 -2.02 12.00
CA VAL A 183 -0.37 -0.85 11.32
C VAL A 183 -0.59 0.32 12.31
N ILE A 184 -0.85 0.00 13.59
CA ILE A 184 -1.30 0.99 14.58
C ILE A 184 -0.33 1.22 15.76
N ASN A 185 0.71 0.40 15.93
CA ASN A 185 1.71 0.51 17.01
C ASN A 185 3.07 0.96 16.49
#